data_AF-A0A8K0CN62-F1
#
_entry.id   AF-A0A8K0CN62-F1
#
_cell.length_a   1.000
_cell.length_b   1.000
_cell.length_c   1.000
_cell.angle_alpha   90.00
_cell.angle_beta   90.00
_cell.angle_gamma   90.00
#
_symmetry.space_group_name_H-M   'P 1'
#
loop_
_entity.id
_entity.type
_entity.pdbx_description
1 polymer ?
#
loop_
_entity_poly.entity_id
_entity_poly.type
_entity_poly.pdbx_seq_one_letter_code
_entity_poly.pdbx_strand_id
1 'polypeptide(L)'
;RLVMRVQRLLVRSKTLECTNNNVPHKDHIVVKYLYKETISSGIALLKVQQPFDNFNKVRVLLPSPFQNFPLGTKVTLAGWAHIRYTRNSSRELRYVTLSLVGIDDCDESEALEDHLLCAKGSKWDDTCQAYLGGAVVSNRIQIGNSVNIISITNVSKIKID
;
A
#
# COMPACT_ATOMS: atom_id res chain seq x y z
N ARG A 1 -7.62 19.93 -10.02
CA ARG A 1 -7.24 19.60 -8.62
C ARG A 1 -8.41 19.89 -7.71
N LEU A 2 -8.97 18.86 -7.07
CA LEU A 2 -10.10 19.00 -6.14
C LEU A 2 -9.56 19.08 -4.70
N VAL A 3 -9.97 20.11 -3.95
CA VAL A 3 -9.63 20.25 -2.53
C VAL A 3 -10.91 20.15 -1.72
N MET A 4 -10.98 19.15 -0.85
CA MET A 4 -12.14 18.94 0.02
C MET A 4 -11.74 19.18 1.48
N ARG A 5 -12.54 19.99 2.18
CA ARG A 5 -12.45 20.10 3.64
C ARG A 5 -13.03 18.84 4.26
N VAL A 6 -12.27 18.18 5.11
CA VAL A 6 -12.68 16.93 5.75
C VAL A 6 -13.07 17.24 7.20
N GLN A 7 -14.26 16.83 7.63
CA GLN A 7 -14.76 17.13 8.98
C GLN A 7 -14.69 15.94 9.95
N ARG A 8 -14.52 14.70 9.45
CA ARG A 8 -14.63 13.47 10.28
C ARG A 8 -13.61 12.37 9.94
N LEU A 9 -12.45 12.73 9.41
CA LEU A 9 -11.38 11.77 9.14
C LEU A 9 -10.27 11.88 10.19
N LEU A 10 -9.98 10.76 10.82
CA LEU A 10 -8.93 10.60 11.80
C LEU A 10 -7.88 9.65 11.26
N VAL A 11 -6.61 10.00 11.42
CA VAL A 11 -5.47 9.15 11.05
C VAL A 11 -4.76 8.73 12.33
N ARG A 12 -4.51 7.43 12.47
CA ARG A 12 -3.63 6.86 13.48
C ARG A 12 -2.28 6.54 12.84
N SER A 13 -1.20 6.78 13.57
CA SER A 13 0.15 6.42 13.15
C SER A 13 0.85 5.61 14.23
N LYS A 14 2.01 5.01 13.91
CA LYS A 14 2.89 4.31 14.87
C LYS A 14 2.25 3.15 15.64
N THR A 15 1.25 2.52 15.06
CA THR A 15 0.67 1.30 15.62
C THR A 15 1.19 0.08 14.90
N LEU A 16 1.39 -1.00 15.63
CA LEU A 16 1.57 -2.34 15.08
C LEU A 16 0.28 -3.15 15.17
N GLU A 17 -0.73 -2.64 15.87
CA GLU A 17 -1.99 -3.35 16.11
C GLU A 17 -3.17 -2.66 15.41
N CYS A 18 -4.05 -3.48 14.80
CA CYS A 18 -5.34 -3.07 14.28
C CYS A 18 -6.44 -3.56 15.22
N THR A 19 -6.94 -2.63 16.03
CA THR A 19 -8.01 -2.88 17.00
C THR A 19 -9.32 -2.32 16.47
N ASN A 20 -10.30 -3.19 16.20
CA ASN A 20 -11.67 -2.77 15.95
C ASN A 20 -12.40 -2.67 17.29
N ASN A 21 -12.82 -1.44 17.63
CA ASN A 21 -13.85 -1.08 18.62
C ASN A 21 -13.41 -0.65 20.04
N ASN A 22 -13.90 0.54 20.41
CA ASN A 22 -14.18 1.09 21.75
C ASN A 22 -13.04 1.45 22.71
N VAL A 23 -11.77 1.30 22.35
CA VAL A 23 -10.69 1.96 23.10
C VAL A 23 -10.44 3.33 22.47
N PRO A 24 -10.71 4.46 23.16
CA PRO A 24 -10.38 5.77 22.62
C PRO A 24 -8.87 5.85 22.41
N HIS A 25 -8.47 5.83 21.14
CA HIS A 25 -7.07 6.00 20.77
C HIS A 25 -6.67 7.45 21.03
N LYS A 26 -5.76 7.66 21.99
CA LYS A 26 -5.28 8.99 22.39
C LYS A 26 -4.48 9.68 21.27
N ASP A 27 -3.94 8.92 20.32
CA ASP A 27 -2.99 9.41 19.30
C ASP A 27 -3.59 9.47 17.89
N HIS A 28 -4.80 10.04 17.77
CA HIS A 28 -5.41 10.30 16.46
C HIS A 28 -5.12 11.73 16.02
N ILE A 29 -4.83 11.90 14.73
CA ILE A 29 -4.67 13.23 14.13
C ILE A 29 -5.83 13.51 13.20
N VAL A 30 -6.43 14.69 13.38
CA VAL A 30 -7.53 15.15 12.54
C VAL A 30 -6.99 15.58 11.18
N VAL A 31 -7.61 15.10 10.11
CA VAL A 31 -7.32 15.55 8.75
C VAL A 31 -8.07 16.85 8.48
N LYS A 32 -7.36 17.86 7.97
CA LYS A 32 -7.91 19.17 7.61
C LYS A 32 -8.40 19.19 6.16
N TYR A 33 -7.58 18.68 5.25
CA TYR A 33 -7.86 18.69 3.81
C TYR A 33 -7.46 17.38 3.14
N LEU A 34 -8.23 17.02 2.12
CA LEU A 34 -7.93 15.97 1.16
C LEU A 34 -7.72 16.63 -0.21
N TYR A 35 -6.56 16.38 -0.81
CA TYR A 35 -6.24 16.81 -2.18
C TYR A 35 -6.27 15.58 -3.08
N LYS A 36 -7.13 15.62 -4.10
CA LYS A 36 -7.24 14.57 -5.12
C LYS A 36 -6.96 15.16 -6.49
N GLU A 37 -6.05 14.54 -7.23
CA GLU A 37 -5.68 15.02 -8.57
C GLU A 37 -6.70 14.55 -9.60
N THR A 38 -6.92 13.24 -9.74
CA THR A 38 -7.99 12.61 -10.53
C THR A 38 -8.45 11.30 -9.87
N ILE A 39 -9.57 10.72 -10.34
CA ILE A 39 -9.98 9.36 -9.92
C ILE A 39 -9.04 8.31 -10.53
N SER A 40 -8.55 8.56 -11.75
CA SER A 40 -7.69 7.65 -12.51
C SER A 40 -6.29 7.47 -11.94
N SER A 41 -5.69 8.48 -11.30
CA SER A 41 -4.29 8.37 -10.85
C SER A 41 -4.07 7.53 -9.59
N GLY A 42 -5.14 7.14 -8.88
CA GLY A 42 -5.03 6.36 -7.64
C GLY A 42 -4.27 7.07 -6.49
N ILE A 43 -4.03 8.39 -6.58
CA ILE A 43 -3.20 9.15 -5.62
C ILE A 43 -4.01 10.26 -4.94
N ALA A 44 -3.81 10.41 -3.63
CA ALA A 44 -4.35 11.50 -2.84
C ALA A 44 -3.37 11.98 -1.74
N LEU A 45 -3.46 13.25 -1.36
CA LEU A 45 -2.69 13.82 -0.24
C LEU A 45 -3.62 14.23 0.91
N LEU A 46 -3.24 13.84 2.13
CA LEU A 46 -3.92 14.22 3.36
C LEU A 46 -3.10 15.30 4.08
N LYS A 47 -3.69 16.47 4.31
CA LYS A 47 -3.11 17.50 5.18
C LYS A 47 -3.69 17.39 6.57
N VAL A 48 -2.85 16.97 7.51
CA VAL A 48 -3.19 16.90 8.94
C VAL A 48 -3.30 18.29 9.58
N GLN A 49 -4.10 18.42 10.63
CA GLN A 49 -4.26 19.67 11.38
C GLN A 49 -3.03 20.03 12.22
N GLN A 50 -2.33 19.03 12.73
CA GLN A 50 -1.11 19.17 13.54
C GLN A 50 -0.05 18.14 13.11
N PRO A 51 1.25 18.45 13.25
CA PRO A 51 2.32 17.50 12.98
C PRO A 51 2.22 16.24 13.86
N PHE A 52 2.77 15.12 13.38
CA PHE A 52 2.97 13.95 14.23
C PHE A 52 4.17 14.18 15.16
N ASP A 53 4.03 13.88 16.45
CA ASP A 53 5.18 13.89 17.37
C ASP A 53 6.22 12.86 16.94
N ASN A 54 7.49 12.95 17.38
CA ASN A 54 8.52 11.91 17.23
C ASN A 54 8.61 11.21 15.85
N PHE A 55 9.13 11.92 14.84
CA PHE A 55 9.29 11.44 13.46
C PHE A 55 10.36 10.34 13.26
N ASN A 56 11.17 10.00 14.26
CA ASN A 56 12.38 9.20 14.04
C ASN A 56 12.11 7.72 13.71
N LYS A 57 10.91 7.21 14.00
CA LYS A 57 10.53 5.82 13.74
C LYS A 57 9.64 5.61 12.50
N VAL A 58 9.11 6.68 11.89
CA VAL A 58 8.13 6.59 10.80
C VAL A 58 8.49 7.58 9.69
N ARG A 59 9.47 7.20 8.86
CA ARG A 59 9.81 7.96 7.65
C ARG A 59 9.93 7.02 6.46
N VAL A 60 9.26 7.41 5.39
CA VAL A 60 9.50 6.93 4.05
C VAL A 60 9.89 8.13 3.20
N LEU A 61 10.82 7.93 2.29
CA LEU A 61 11.30 8.95 1.37
C LEU A 61 10.48 8.88 0.08
N LEU A 62 10.30 10.02 -0.57
CA LEU A 62 9.82 10.03 -1.96
C LEU A 62 11.02 9.78 -2.90
N PRO A 63 10.81 9.08 -4.01
CA PRO A 63 11.86 8.84 -4.99
C PRO A 63 12.25 10.16 -5.67
N SER A 64 13.50 10.23 -6.15
CA SER A 64 13.87 11.27 -7.10
C SER A 64 13.08 11.08 -8.40
N PRO A 65 12.71 12.15 -9.14
CA PRO A 65 12.02 12.03 -10.43
C PRO A 65 12.75 11.16 -11.47
N PHE A 66 14.06 10.96 -11.32
CA PHE A 66 14.90 10.15 -12.21
C PHE A 66 15.36 8.84 -11.55
N GLN A 67 14.81 8.50 -10.39
CA GLN A 67 15.19 7.28 -9.71
C GLN A 67 14.53 6.07 -10.37
N ASN A 68 15.37 5.14 -10.82
CA ASN A 68 14.92 3.90 -11.43
C ASN A 68 14.98 2.74 -10.43
N PHE A 69 14.01 1.83 -10.55
CA PHE A 69 13.94 0.59 -9.78
C PHE A 69 13.99 -0.59 -10.75
N PRO A 70 15.15 -1.24 -10.94
CA PRO A 70 15.28 -2.31 -11.92
C PRO A 70 14.43 -3.54 -11.55
N LEU A 71 14.14 -4.38 -12.54
CA LEU A 71 13.49 -5.67 -12.31
C LEU A 71 14.27 -6.49 -11.28
N GLY A 72 13.55 -7.30 -10.50
CA GLY A 72 14.08 -8.04 -9.37
C GLY A 72 14.19 -7.23 -8.06
N THR A 73 14.10 -5.89 -8.12
CA THR A 73 14.11 -5.02 -6.93
C THR A 73 13.12 -5.52 -5.89
N LYS A 74 13.60 -5.71 -4.66
CA LYS A 74 12.74 -6.11 -3.55
C LYS A 74 11.90 -4.94 -3.07
N VAL A 75 10.61 -5.19 -2.93
CA VAL A 75 9.61 -4.24 -2.48
C VAL A 75 8.83 -4.84 -1.32
N THR A 76 8.56 -4.03 -0.31
CA THR A 76 7.82 -4.46 0.87
C THR A 76 6.51 -3.69 0.94
N LEU A 77 5.43 -4.44 1.13
CA LEU A 77 4.12 -3.89 1.46
C LEU A 77 3.80 -4.31 2.89
N ALA A 78 3.28 -3.39 3.69
CA ALA A 78 2.87 -3.66 5.07
C ALA A 78 1.41 -3.24 5.28
N GLY A 79 0.67 -4.01 6.07
CA GLY A 79 -0.72 -3.72 6.38
C GLY A 79 -1.36 -4.75 7.30
N TRP A 80 -2.62 -4.50 7.63
CA TRP A 80 -3.43 -5.35 8.50
C TRP A 80 -4.51 -6.15 7.74
N ALA A 81 -4.33 -6.28 6.41
CA ALA A 81 -5.33 -6.84 5.51
C ALA A 81 -5.67 -8.30 5.83
N HIS A 82 -6.73 -8.79 5.18
CA HIS A 82 -7.22 -10.15 5.37
C HIS A 82 -6.10 -11.17 5.13
N ILE A 83 -5.94 -12.12 6.05
CA ILE A 83 -5.11 -13.29 5.79
C ILE A 83 -6.00 -14.26 4.98
N ARG A 84 -5.60 -14.62 3.75
CA ARG A 84 -6.39 -15.44 2.78
C ARG A 84 -7.13 -16.61 3.44
N TYR A 85 -6.49 -17.28 4.38
CA TYR A 85 -7.02 -18.47 5.05
C TYR A 85 -8.16 -18.23 6.02
N THR A 86 -8.24 -17.04 6.63
CA THR A 86 -9.20 -16.78 7.71
C THR A 86 -10.31 -15.81 7.32
N ARG A 87 -10.19 -15.12 6.18
CA ARG A 87 -11.03 -13.96 5.80
C ARG A 87 -11.15 -12.90 6.90
N ASN A 88 -10.31 -12.96 7.94
CA ASN A 88 -10.27 -12.00 9.04
C ASN A 88 -9.07 -11.07 8.83
N SER A 89 -9.24 -9.79 9.17
CA SER A 89 -8.12 -8.84 9.22
C SER A 89 -7.11 -9.29 10.27
N SER A 90 -5.83 -9.05 10.01
CA SER A 90 -4.79 -9.33 10.99
C SER A 90 -4.86 -8.29 12.12
N ARG A 91 -4.88 -8.75 13.38
CA ARG A 91 -4.75 -7.86 14.54
C ARG A 91 -3.37 -7.23 14.65
N GLU A 92 -2.36 -7.86 14.06
CA GLU A 92 -0.97 -7.41 14.05
C GLU A 92 -0.57 -6.95 12.66
N LEU A 93 0.38 -6.02 12.57
CA LEU A 93 0.91 -5.54 11.31
C LEU A 93 1.67 -6.68 10.65
N ARG A 94 1.27 -7.02 9.42
CA ARG A 94 1.96 -8.00 8.59
C ARG A 94 2.61 -7.28 7.42
N TYR A 95 3.61 -7.92 6.85
CA TYR A 95 4.26 -7.44 5.63
C TYR A 95 4.55 -8.60 4.70
N VAL A 96 4.71 -8.27 3.43
CA VAL A 96 5.15 -9.19 2.39
C VAL A 96 6.25 -8.53 1.59
N THR A 97 7.25 -9.30 1.20
CA THR A 97 8.32 -8.85 0.31
C THR A 97 8.17 -9.52 -1.04
N LEU A 98 8.02 -8.71 -2.08
CA LEU A 98 7.90 -9.15 -3.47
C LEU A 98 9.13 -8.67 -4.26
N SER A 99 9.29 -9.17 -5.48
CA SER A 99 10.26 -8.67 -6.46
C SER A 99 9.54 -7.98 -7.61
N LEU A 100 10.02 -6.82 -8.04
CA LEU A 100 9.53 -6.18 -9.27
C LEU A 100 9.75 -7.10 -10.48
N VAL A 101 8.76 -7.14 -11.37
CA VAL A 101 8.78 -7.91 -12.61
C VAL A 101 8.30 -7.04 -13.77
N GLY A 102 8.51 -7.50 -15.00
CA GLY A 102 8.06 -6.77 -16.18
C GLY A 102 6.55 -6.63 -16.21
N ILE A 103 6.06 -5.62 -16.92
CA ILE A 103 4.61 -5.46 -17.17
C ILE A 103 4.06 -6.70 -17.90
N ASP A 104 4.83 -7.23 -18.85
CA ASP A 104 4.52 -8.46 -19.60
C ASP A 104 4.44 -9.70 -18.71
N ASP A 105 5.11 -9.70 -17.55
CA ASP A 105 5.00 -10.81 -16.60
C ASP A 105 3.65 -10.79 -15.85
N CYS A 106 3.00 -9.63 -15.75
CA CYS A 106 1.69 -9.46 -15.10
C CYS A 106 0.51 -9.78 -16.00
N ASP A 107 0.67 -9.62 -17.32
CA ASP A 107 -0.45 -9.74 -18.25
C ASP A 107 0.00 -10.15 -19.65
N GLU A 108 -0.69 -11.11 -20.24
CA GLU A 108 -0.61 -11.44 -21.68
C GLU A 108 -1.78 -10.80 -22.46
N SER A 109 -2.73 -10.10 -21.81
CA SER A 109 -4.06 -9.82 -22.40
C SER A 109 -4.73 -8.46 -22.15
N GLU A 110 -4.33 -7.60 -21.22
CA GLU A 110 -4.91 -6.24 -21.11
C GLU A 110 -3.87 -5.10 -21.10
N ALA A 111 -4.29 -3.96 -21.66
CA ALA A 111 -3.51 -2.74 -21.73
C ALA A 111 -3.37 -2.13 -20.33
N LEU A 112 -2.33 -2.53 -19.61
CA LEU A 112 -1.97 -1.92 -18.34
C LEU A 112 -1.53 -0.46 -18.56
N GLU A 113 -2.07 0.45 -17.75
CA GLU A 113 -1.72 1.87 -17.81
C GLU A 113 -0.26 2.06 -17.36
N ASP A 114 0.48 3.00 -17.99
CA ASP A 114 1.93 3.27 -17.79
C ASP A 114 2.35 3.58 -16.33
N HIS A 115 1.40 3.68 -15.41
CA HIS A 115 1.63 4.04 -14.00
C HIS A 115 1.43 2.86 -13.03
N LEU A 116 1.27 1.64 -13.56
CA LEU A 116 1.17 0.41 -12.77
C LEU A 116 2.53 -0.26 -12.59
N LEU A 117 2.74 -0.83 -11.41
CA LEU A 117 3.92 -1.61 -11.07
C LEU A 117 3.55 -3.08 -10.88
N CYS A 118 4.45 -3.94 -11.35
CA CYS A 118 4.28 -5.38 -11.32
C CYS A 118 5.24 -6.02 -10.35
N ALA A 119 4.73 -6.89 -9.49
CA ALA A 119 5.56 -7.59 -8.51
C ALA A 119 5.14 -9.05 -8.33
N LYS A 120 6.12 -9.88 -7.98
CA LYS A 120 5.95 -11.33 -7.78
C LYS A 120 6.53 -11.77 -6.45
N GLY A 121 5.76 -12.59 -5.74
CA GLY A 121 6.13 -13.21 -4.47
C GLY A 121 6.53 -14.68 -4.63
N SER A 122 6.94 -15.32 -3.54
CA SER A 122 7.01 -16.77 -3.46
C SER A 122 5.60 -17.39 -3.51
N LYS A 123 5.50 -18.71 -3.67
CA LYS A 123 4.21 -19.44 -3.82
C LYS A 123 3.14 -19.11 -2.76
N TRP A 124 3.57 -18.72 -1.56
CA TRP A 124 2.68 -18.40 -0.42
C TRP A 124 2.65 -16.90 -0.08
N ASP A 125 3.47 -16.09 -0.75
CA ASP A 125 3.57 -14.65 -0.51
C ASP A 125 2.56 -13.95 -1.41
N ASP A 126 1.49 -13.40 -0.85
CA ASP A 126 0.52 -12.64 -1.62
C ASP A 126 0.02 -11.40 -0.90
N THR A 127 -0.28 -10.37 -1.69
CA THR A 127 -1.01 -9.19 -1.24
C THR A 127 -2.50 -9.51 -1.27
N CYS A 128 -2.96 -10.31 -0.31
CA CYS A 128 -4.39 -10.55 -0.15
C CYS A 128 -5.10 -9.22 0.12
N GLN A 129 -5.88 -8.74 -0.87
CA GLN A 129 -6.63 -7.47 -0.81
C GLN A 129 -5.88 -6.40 0.00
N ALA A 130 -4.65 -6.07 -0.43
CA ALA A 130 -3.89 -5.03 0.24
C ALA A 130 -4.76 -3.77 0.28
N TYR A 131 -5.03 -3.25 1.48
CA TYR A 131 -5.88 -2.08 1.66
C TYR A 131 -5.44 -0.97 0.70
N LEU A 132 -6.41 -0.43 -0.04
CA LEU A 132 -6.19 0.60 -1.05
C LEU A 132 -5.35 1.75 -0.46
N GLY A 133 -4.20 2.02 -1.06
CA GLY A 133 -3.37 3.20 -0.78
C GLY A 133 -2.22 3.01 0.21
N GLY A 134 -1.97 1.78 0.70
CA GLY A 134 -0.79 1.46 1.50
C GLY A 134 0.51 1.67 0.72
N ALA A 135 1.58 2.10 1.39
CA ALA A 135 2.85 2.40 0.73
C ALA A 135 3.59 1.13 0.29
N VAL A 136 4.13 1.17 -0.93
CA VAL A 136 5.07 0.16 -1.44
C VAL A 136 6.47 0.72 -1.27
N VAL A 137 7.31 0.01 -0.53
CA VAL A 137 8.60 0.54 -0.10
C VAL A 137 9.76 -0.34 -0.55
N SER A 138 10.78 0.27 -1.14
CA SER A 138 12.09 -0.35 -1.36
C SER A 138 13.16 0.51 -0.69
N ASN A 139 13.97 -0.07 0.19
CA ASN A 139 15.06 0.64 0.89
C ASN A 139 14.65 2.00 1.50
N ARG A 140 13.49 2.05 2.17
CA ARG A 140 12.88 3.26 2.78
C ARG A 140 12.32 4.29 1.78
N ILE A 141 12.26 3.98 0.49
CA ILE A 141 11.72 4.85 -0.56
C ILE A 141 10.35 4.33 -0.99
N GLN A 142 9.33 5.18 -0.99
CA GLN A 142 7.98 4.83 -1.44
C GLN A 142 7.94 4.90 -2.96
N ILE A 143 7.95 3.75 -3.61
CA ILE A 143 8.00 3.68 -5.08
C ILE A 143 6.60 3.63 -5.71
N GLY A 144 5.57 3.43 -4.88
CA GLY A 144 4.19 3.32 -5.32
C GLY A 144 3.23 3.15 -4.15
N ASN A 145 2.00 2.78 -4.47
CA ASN A 145 0.99 2.39 -3.49
C ASN A 145 0.35 1.05 -3.88
N SER A 146 -0.33 0.41 -2.94
CA SER A 146 -0.96 -0.89 -3.15
C SER A 146 -2.12 -0.89 -4.15
N VAL A 147 -2.66 0.28 -4.53
CA VAL A 147 -3.67 0.38 -5.61
C VAL A 147 -3.02 0.14 -6.97
N ASN A 148 -1.77 0.59 -7.11
CA ASN A 148 -1.03 0.56 -8.37
C ASN A 148 -0.10 -0.66 -8.46
N ILE A 149 -0.23 -1.65 -7.56
CA ILE A 149 0.55 -2.89 -7.61
C ILE A 149 -0.32 -4.08 -7.96
N ILE A 150 0.09 -4.77 -9.02
CA ILE A 150 -0.42 -6.08 -9.39
C ILE A 150 0.58 -7.13 -8.86
N SER A 151 0.11 -7.95 -7.93
CA SER A 151 0.88 -9.06 -7.37
C SER A 151 0.51 -10.36 -8.08
N ILE A 152 1.47 -10.96 -8.79
CA ILE A 152 1.27 -12.26 -9.42
C ILE A 152 1.68 -13.31 -8.41
N THR A 153 0.69 -13.96 -7.83
CA THR A 153 0.92 -15.10 -6.96
C THR A 153 0.35 -16.32 -7.63
N ASN A 154 1.19 -17.33 -7.78
CA ASN A 154 0.82 -18.59 -8.40
C ASN A 154 -0.13 -19.34 -7.47
N VAL A 155 -1.40 -18.92 -7.47
CA VAL A 155 -2.48 -19.66 -6.84
C VAL A 155 -2.93 -20.67 -7.87
N SER A 156 -2.16 -21.75 -7.97
CA SER A 156 -2.51 -23.02 -8.58
C SER A 156 -3.31 -22.95 -9.89
N LYS A 157 -2.64 -23.17 -11.03
CA LYS A 157 -3.24 -23.95 -12.11
C LYS A 157 -3.61 -25.32 -11.52
N ILE A 158 -4.84 -25.46 -11.03
CA ILE A 158 -5.41 -26.78 -10.75
C ILE A 158 -5.87 -27.28 -12.12
N LYS A 159 -5.06 -28.18 -12.70
CA LYS A 159 -5.53 -29.04 -13.77
C LYS A 159 -6.58 -29.96 -13.13
N ILE A 160 -7.84 -29.78 -13.51
CA ILE A 160 -8.84 -30.82 -13.32
C ILE A 160 -8.72 -31.66 -14.58
N ASP A 161 -8.20 -32.88 -14.44
CA ASP A 161 -8.36 -33.92 -15.46
C ASP A 161 -9.83 -34.34 -15.52
#